data_AF-A0A7J9VDL4-F1
#
_entry.id   AF-A0A7J9VDL4-F1
#
_cell.length_a   1.000
_cell.length_b   1.000
_cell.length_c   1.000
_cell.angle_alpha   90.00
_cell.angle_beta   90.00
_cell.angle_gamma   90.00
#
_symmetry.space_group_name_H-M   'P 1'
#
loop_
_entity.id
_entity.type
_entity.pdbx_description
1 polymer ?
#
loop_
_entity_poly.entity_id
_entity_poly.type
_entity_poly.pdbx_seq_one_letter_code
_entity_poly.pdbx_strand_id
1 'polypeptide(L)'
;MADDFRGCSFVNAAAELADLDHPARAVISEHKASVRDQLETVTTTAGYASTGEVAEECFLLLEGLSSPPHSGATPNPYNGLAGLHCASGHLRHSRKAVLRN
;
A
#
# COMPACT_ATOMS: atom_id res chain seq x y z
N MET A 1 -3.23 -11.07 -19.91
CA MET A 1 -2.87 -12.20 -19.04
C MET A 1 -2.98 -11.71 -17.60
N ALA A 2 -4.13 -11.90 -16.97
CA ALA A 2 -4.41 -11.49 -15.58
C ALA A 2 -4.89 -12.67 -14.72
N ASP A 3 -4.77 -13.90 -15.25
CA ASP A 3 -5.43 -15.09 -14.68
C ASP A 3 -4.68 -15.68 -13.47
N ASP A 4 -3.39 -15.37 -13.31
CA ASP A 4 -2.53 -15.96 -12.28
C ASP A 4 -2.10 -15.00 -11.16
N PHE A 5 -2.69 -13.81 -11.07
CA PHE A 5 -2.34 -12.89 -9.98
C PHE A 5 -2.91 -13.38 -8.65
N ARG A 6 -2.04 -13.74 -7.70
CA ARG A 6 -2.40 -14.27 -6.36
C ARG A 6 -2.19 -13.26 -5.23
N GLY A 7 -2.04 -11.98 -5.55
CA GLY A 7 -1.74 -10.96 -4.56
C GLY A 7 -0.25 -10.87 -4.19
N CYS A 8 0.05 -10.14 -3.12
CA CYS A 8 1.41 -10.00 -2.58
C CYS A 8 1.85 -11.27 -1.86
N SER A 9 2.98 -11.84 -2.27
CA SER A 9 3.56 -13.02 -1.65
C SER A 9 3.87 -12.82 -0.16
N PHE A 10 4.31 -11.63 0.25
CA PHE A 10 4.60 -11.32 1.65
C PHE A 10 3.35 -11.21 2.53
N VAL A 11 2.23 -10.69 1.99
CA VAL A 11 0.94 -10.66 2.70
C VAL A 11 0.42 -12.08 2.90
N ASN A 12 0.44 -12.89 1.84
CA ASN A 12 0.01 -14.29 1.91
C ASN A 12 0.89 -15.10 2.87
N ALA A 13 2.21 -14.98 2.76
CA ALA A 13 3.14 -15.65 3.67
C ALA A 13 2.91 -15.23 5.13
N ALA A 14 2.68 -13.94 5.39
CA ALA A 14 2.38 -13.46 6.75
C ALA A 14 1.10 -14.08 7.34
N ALA A 15 0.10 -14.38 6.50
CA ALA A 15 -1.14 -15.03 6.91
C ALA A 15 -0.95 -16.52 7.24
N GLU A 16 -0.05 -17.21 6.53
CA GLU A 16 0.22 -18.65 6.69
C GLU A 16 1.18 -18.97 7.86
N LEU A 17 2.05 -18.01 8.22
CA LEU A 17 3.02 -18.17 9.31
C LEU A 17 2.35 -18.04 10.68
N ALA A 18 1.69 -19.08 11.17
CA ALA A 18 1.02 -19.07 12.48
C ALA A 18 1.98 -18.82 13.66
N ASP A 19 3.25 -19.20 13.52
CA ASP A 19 4.30 -18.94 14.51
C ASP A 19 4.81 -17.49 14.40
N LEU A 20 4.74 -16.76 15.52
CA LEU A 20 5.19 -15.37 15.62
C LEU A 20 6.72 -15.25 15.66
N ASP A 21 7.42 -16.29 16.13
CA ASP A 21 8.88 -16.32 16.23
C ASP A 21 9.52 -16.87 14.94
N HIS A 22 8.72 -17.17 13.92
CA HIS A 22 9.22 -17.70 12.66
C HIS A 22 10.14 -16.68 11.97
N PRO A 23 11.38 -17.05 11.58
CA PRO A 23 12.37 -16.10 11.05
C PRO A 23 11.92 -15.34 9.80
N ALA A 24 11.03 -15.94 8.99
CA ALA A 24 10.46 -15.25 7.83
C ALA A 24 9.58 -14.03 8.20
N ARG A 25 9.07 -13.93 9.44
CA ARG A 25 8.36 -12.73 9.94
C ARG A 25 9.28 -11.50 9.94
N ALA A 26 10.57 -11.68 10.24
CA ALA A 26 11.55 -10.61 10.19
C ALA A 26 11.77 -10.13 8.74
N VAL A 27 11.93 -11.07 7.80
CA VAL A 27 12.08 -10.77 6.36
C VAL A 27 10.85 -10.04 5.81
N ILE A 28 9.64 -10.49 6.17
CA ILE A 28 8.39 -9.82 5.80
C ILE A 28 8.35 -8.39 6.36
N SER A 29 8.75 -8.21 7.62
CA SER A 29 8.72 -6.90 8.29
C SER A 29 9.71 -5.92 7.67
N GLU A 30 10.92 -6.39 7.34
CA GLU A 30 11.95 -5.63 6.64
C GLU A 30 11.48 -5.20 5.24
N HIS A 31 10.88 -6.12 4.49
CA HIS A 31 10.30 -5.80 3.18
C HIS A 31 9.23 -4.71 3.30
N LYS A 32 8.28 -4.85 4.22
CA LYS A 32 7.22 -3.85 4.44
C LYS A 32 7.76 -2.50 4.90
N ALA A 33 8.83 -2.48 5.70
CA ALA A 33 9.51 -1.26 6.08
C ALA A 33 10.13 -0.57 4.86
N SER A 34 10.83 -1.31 4.00
CA SER A 34 11.40 -0.76 2.76
C SER A 34 10.34 -0.16 1.82
N VAL A 35 9.16 -0.78 1.73
CA VAL A 35 8.05 -0.21 0.93
C VAL A 35 7.56 1.11 1.52
N ARG A 36 7.42 1.21 2.85
CA ARG A 36 7.05 2.48 3.51
C ARG A 36 8.08 3.58 3.27
N ASP A 37 9.37 3.28 3.38
CA ASP A 37 10.44 4.25 3.12
C ASP A 37 10.42 4.75 1.66
N GLN A 38 10.13 3.86 0.72
CA GLN A 38 9.96 4.24 -0.69
C GLN A 38 8.74 5.15 -0.88
N LEU A 39 7.62 4.85 -0.23
CA LEU A 39 6.42 5.69 -0.29
C LEU A 39 6.69 7.07 0.31
N GLU A 40 7.41 7.15 1.43
CA GLU A 40 7.80 8.42 2.04
C GLU A 40 8.73 9.23 1.12
N THR A 41 9.68 8.57 0.45
CA THR A 41 10.54 9.21 -0.55
C THR A 41 9.73 9.80 -1.69
N VAL A 42 8.73 9.06 -2.18
CA VAL A 42 7.83 9.50 -3.26
C VAL A 42 6.96 10.67 -2.80
N THR A 43 6.36 10.61 -1.61
CA THR A 43 5.50 11.68 -1.08
C THR A 43 6.29 12.95 -0.79
N THR A 44 7.54 12.80 -0.31
CA THR A 44 8.48 13.91 -0.15
C THR A 44 8.81 14.57 -1.48
N THR A 45 9.19 13.77 -2.48
CA THR A 45 9.53 14.28 -3.82
C THR A 45 8.32 14.95 -4.49
N ALA A 46 7.10 14.48 -4.19
CA ALA A 46 5.86 15.06 -4.69
C ALA A 46 5.43 16.35 -3.94
N GLY A 47 6.11 16.73 -2.86
CA GLY A 47 5.87 17.97 -2.11
C GLY A 47 4.66 17.93 -1.18
N TYR A 48 4.31 16.77 -0.63
CA TYR A 48 3.31 16.71 0.45
C TYR A 48 3.90 17.23 1.76
N ALA A 49 3.09 17.89 2.60
CA ALA A 49 3.55 18.37 3.91
C ALA A 49 3.59 17.27 4.98
N SER A 50 2.63 16.34 4.95
CA SER A 50 2.56 15.19 5.87
C SER A 50 3.05 13.91 5.18
N THR A 51 4.32 13.90 4.74
CA THR A 51 4.89 12.83 3.90
C THR A 51 4.76 11.44 4.52
N GLY A 52 5.02 11.30 5.82
CA GLY A 52 4.90 10.04 6.56
C GLY A 52 3.46 9.55 6.71
N GLU A 53 2.52 10.44 7.07
CA GLU A 53 1.10 10.07 7.17
C GLU A 53 0.53 9.63 5.81
N VAL A 54 0.85 10.40 4.76
CA VAL A 54 0.43 10.09 3.40
C VAL A 54 1.06 8.78 2.91
N ALA A 55 2.33 8.53 3.21
CA ALA A 55 3.01 7.29 2.87
C ALA A 55 2.35 6.08 3.57
N GLU A 56 1.96 6.23 4.83
CA GLU A 56 1.27 5.18 5.59
C GLU A 56 -0.12 4.90 5.03
N GLU A 57 -0.90 5.92 4.68
CA GLU A 57 -2.19 5.75 4.00
C GLU A 57 -2.03 5.01 2.66
N CYS A 58 -1.03 5.38 1.86
CA CYS A 58 -0.70 4.69 0.63
C CYS A 58 -0.28 3.23 0.87
N PHE A 59 0.47 2.97 1.93
CA PHE A 59 0.89 1.62 2.31
C PHE A 59 -0.31 0.74 2.67
N LEU A 60 -1.24 1.24 3.47
CA LEU A 60 -2.47 0.52 3.83
C LEU A 60 -3.33 0.18 2.60
N LEU A 61 -3.45 1.12 1.65
CA LEU A 61 -4.14 0.87 0.39
C LEU A 61 -3.43 -0.20 -0.44
N LEU A 62 -2.10 -0.16 -0.51
CA LEU A 62 -1.31 -1.15 -1.24
C LEU A 62 -1.50 -2.55 -0.67
N GLU A 63 -1.47 -2.71 0.65
CA GLU A 63 -1.68 -4.00 1.32
C GLU A 63 -3.10 -4.55 1.08
N GLY A 64 -4.11 -3.68 1.12
CA GLY A 64 -5.50 -4.06 0.85
C GLY A 64 -5.78 -4.44 -0.61
N LEU A 65 -5.17 -3.73 -1.56
CA LEU A 65 -5.30 -3.99 -2.99
C LEU A 65 -4.49 -5.20 -3.46
N SER A 66 -3.40 -5.52 -2.75
CA SER A 66 -2.55 -6.67 -3.03
C SER A 66 -3.13 -7.98 -2.47
N SER A 67 -4.30 -7.96 -1.85
CA SER A 67 -4.99 -9.17 -1.40
C SER A 67 -5.88 -9.72 -2.53
N PRO A 68 -5.96 -11.06 -2.72
CA PRO A 68 -6.90 -11.63 -3.67
C PRO A 68 -8.35 -11.20 -3.37
N PRO A 69 -9.15 -10.88 -4.39
CA PRO A 69 -10.56 -10.52 -4.18
C PRO A 69 -11.31 -11.74 -3.62
N HIS A 70 -11.83 -11.64 -2.40
CA HIS A 70 -12.69 -12.67 -1.80
C HIS A 70 -14.07 -12.74 -2.48
N SER A 71 -14.46 -11.72 -3.24
CA SER A 71 -15.80 -11.56 -3.82
C SER A 71 -15.98 -12.13 -5.23
N GLY A 72 -14.98 -12.82 -5.79
CA GLY A 72 -15.05 -13.32 -7.17
C GLY A 72 -15.00 -12.23 -8.25
N ALA A 73 -14.65 -10.98 -7.88
CA ALA A 73 -14.35 -9.94 -8.84
C ALA A 73 -13.10 -10.30 -9.66
N THR A 74 -13.12 -10.03 -10.97
CA THR A 74 -11.98 -10.31 -11.84
C THR A 74 -10.75 -9.51 -11.39
N PRO A 75 -9.59 -10.16 -11.18
CA PRO A 75 -8.38 -9.47 -10.79
C PRO A 75 -7.90 -8.64 -11.97
N ASN A 76 -8.01 -7.33 -11.86
CA ASN A 76 -7.28 -6.42 -12.73
C ASN A 76 -6.28 -5.66 -11.84
N PRO A 77 -4.96 -5.80 -12.05
CA PRO A 77 -3.95 -5.05 -11.30
C PRO A 77 -4.13 -3.53 -11.43
N TYR A 78 -4.89 -3.06 -12.43
CA TYR A 78 -5.22 -1.65 -12.64
C TYR A 78 -6.56 -1.21 -11.99
N ASN A 79 -7.42 -2.12 -11.51
CA ASN A 79 -8.65 -1.72 -10.80
C ASN A 79 -8.37 -1.22 -9.37
N GLY A 80 -7.17 -1.47 -8.83
CA GLY A 80 -6.71 -0.80 -7.61
C GLY A 80 -6.61 0.72 -7.75
N LEU A 81 -6.54 1.24 -8.98
CA LEU A 81 -6.57 2.67 -9.24
C LEU A 81 -7.92 3.33 -8.91
N ALA A 82 -9.02 2.56 -8.81
CA ALA A 82 -10.30 3.08 -8.34
C ALA A 82 -10.24 3.46 -6.84
N GLY A 83 -9.48 2.72 -6.02
CA GLY A 83 -9.18 3.08 -4.62
C GLY A 83 -8.30 4.34 -4.52
N LEU A 84 -7.41 4.54 -5.50
CA LEU A 84 -6.61 5.76 -5.63
C LEU A 84 -7.49 7.01 -5.81
N HIS A 85 -8.72 6.90 -6.31
CA HIS A 85 -9.62 8.05 -6.47
C HIS A 85 -10.14 8.59 -5.13
N CYS A 86 -10.36 7.71 -4.13
CA CYS A 86 -10.71 8.10 -2.76
C CYS A 86 -9.49 8.67 -2.02
N ALA A 87 -8.33 8.00 -2.14
CA ALA A 87 -7.06 8.50 -1.60
C ALA A 87 -6.72 9.88 -2.19
N SER A 88 -6.96 10.07 -3.49
CA SER A 88 -6.76 11.35 -4.19
C SER A 88 -7.63 12.48 -3.60
N GLY A 89 -8.77 12.17 -2.98
CA GLY A 89 -9.59 13.15 -2.26
C GLY A 89 -8.90 13.68 -1.00
N HIS A 90 -8.35 12.77 -0.18
CA HIS A 90 -7.58 13.10 1.03
C HIS A 90 -6.26 13.81 0.65
N LEU A 91 -5.49 13.24 -0.29
CA LEU A 91 -4.26 13.81 -0.84
C LEU A 91 -4.46 15.23 -1.42
N ARG A 92 -5.57 15.50 -2.11
CA ARG A 92 -5.90 16.84 -2.63
C ARG A 92 -6.19 17.86 -1.52
N HIS A 93 -6.73 17.42 -0.38
CA HIS A 93 -6.96 18.29 0.78
C HIS A 93 -5.64 18.66 1.45
N SER A 94 -4.77 17.67 1.68
CA SER A 94 -3.44 17.85 2.28
C SER A 94 -2.52 18.74 1.41
N ARG A 95 -2.65 18.66 0.08
CA ARG A 95 -1.89 19.48 -0.86
C ARG A 95 -2.43 20.92 -1.00
N LYS A 96 -3.74 21.15 -0.82
CA LYS A 96 -4.37 22.49 -0.84
C LYS A 96 -4.17 23.28 0.46
N ALA A 97 -4.06 22.60 1.61
CA ALA A 97 -3.79 23.24 2.89
C ALA A 97 -2.45 24.00 2.90
N VAL A 98 -1.48 23.56 2.10
CA VAL A 98 -0.12 24.13 2.01
C VAL A 98 -0.04 25.37 1.09
N LEU A 99 -0.84 25.44 0.02
CA LEU A 99 -0.81 26.57 -0.94
C LEU A 99 -1.57 27.82 -0.45
N ARG A 100 -2.11 27.81 0.77
CA ARG A 100 -2.85 28.92 1.40
C ARG A 100 -2.10 29.59 2.54
N ASN A 101 -0.83 29.26 2.74
CA ASN A 101 0.09 29.91 3.69
C ASN A 101 1.33 30.42 2.95
#